data_AF-A0A7V4KIS3-F1
#
_entry.id   AF-A0A7V4KIS3-F1
#
_cell.length_a   1.000
_cell.length_b   1.000
_cell.length_c   1.000
_cell.angle_alpha   90.00
_cell.angle_beta   90.00
_cell.angle_gamma   90.00
#
_symmetry.space_group_name_H-M   'P 1'
#
loop_
_entity.id
_entity.type
_entity.pdbx_description
1 polymer ?
#
loop_
_entity_poly.entity_id
_entity_poly.type
_entity_poly.pdbx_seq_one_letter_code
_entity_poly.pdbx_strand_id
1 'polypeptide(L)'
;MDKNICKESPFTTLFFIIGLVATISIRLIGITGLFSYILTKLLWYVGIVGFLLFFIYKFKTENERRRLINNRDIIEKIVNNEKIAYEDKEALVSVLCSLTSKKDIINYFVIFFTSGISLIIALLFDLKIIK
;
A
#
# COMPACT_ATOMS: atom_id res chain seq x y z
N MET A 1 -18.28 -11.68 17.92
CA MET A 1 -17.19 -10.69 17.84
C MET A 1 -17.67 -9.54 17.00
N ASP A 2 -17.78 -8.36 17.61
CA ASP A 2 -18.32 -7.17 16.97
C ASP A 2 -17.39 -6.73 15.82
N LYS A 3 -17.93 -6.65 14.60
CA LYS A 3 -17.16 -6.36 13.37
C LYS A 3 -16.65 -4.91 13.31
N ASN A 4 -16.93 -4.10 14.33
CA ASN A 4 -16.71 -2.64 14.33
C ASN A 4 -15.47 -2.15 15.09
N ILE A 5 -14.66 -3.02 15.70
CA ILE A 5 -13.48 -2.59 16.48
C ILE A 5 -12.41 -1.94 15.59
N CYS A 6 -12.24 -2.45 14.36
CA CYS A 6 -11.25 -1.98 13.40
C CYS A 6 -11.92 -1.06 12.35
N LYS A 7 -12.35 0.14 12.77
CA LYS A 7 -12.97 1.10 11.85
C LYS A 7 -11.90 1.82 11.03
N GLU A 8 -11.95 1.63 9.73
CA GLU A 8 -11.01 2.29 8.82
C GLU A 8 -11.40 3.75 8.57
N SER A 9 -10.42 4.64 8.64
CA SER A 9 -10.59 6.06 8.30
C SER A 9 -10.78 6.24 6.79
N PRO A 10 -11.67 7.17 6.35
CA PRO A 10 -11.83 7.50 4.92
C PRO A 10 -10.51 8.00 4.29
N PHE A 11 -9.63 8.62 5.07
CA PHE A 11 -8.31 9.04 4.60
C PHE A 11 -7.43 7.86 4.19
N THR A 12 -7.46 6.76 4.95
CA THR A 12 -6.72 5.53 4.60
C THR A 12 -7.18 4.97 3.26
N THR A 13 -8.48 4.99 2.99
CA THR A 13 -9.05 4.53 1.72
C THR A 13 -8.66 5.44 0.55
N LEU A 14 -8.66 6.76 0.76
CA LEU A 14 -8.21 7.72 -0.25
C LEU A 14 -6.77 7.46 -0.68
N PHE A 15 -5.83 7.41 0.27
CA PHE A 15 -4.43 7.16 -0.05
C PHE A 15 -4.21 5.77 -0.66
N PHE A 16 -4.98 4.77 -0.25
CA PHE A 16 -4.95 3.46 -0.88
C PHE A 16 -5.35 3.49 -2.36
N ILE A 17 -6.43 4.21 -2.70
CA ILE A 17 -6.86 4.39 -4.10
C ILE A 17 -5.77 5.12 -4.90
N ILE A 18 -5.16 6.16 -4.33
CA ILE A 18 -4.03 6.87 -4.95
C ILE A 18 -2.87 5.90 -5.25
N GLY A 19 -2.52 5.03 -4.29
CA GLY A 19 -1.49 4.01 -4.48
C GLY A 19 -1.82 2.98 -5.56
N LEU A 20 -3.09 2.57 -5.67
CA LEU A 20 -3.55 1.67 -6.73
C LEU A 20 -3.47 2.32 -8.11
N VAL A 21 -3.95 3.56 -8.24
CA VAL A 21 -3.86 4.31 -9.51
C VAL A 21 -2.40 4.47 -9.90
N ALA A 22 -1.54 4.88 -8.97
CA ALA A 22 -0.11 5.03 -9.21
C ALA A 22 0.55 3.72 -9.68
N THR A 23 0.20 2.61 -9.04
CA THR A 23 0.68 1.27 -9.41
C THR A 23 0.33 0.95 -10.86
N ILE A 24 -0.95 1.09 -11.22
CA ILE A 24 -1.43 0.80 -12.57
C ILE A 24 -0.73 1.74 -13.57
N SER A 25 -0.66 3.04 -13.28
CA SER A 25 -0.02 4.01 -14.17
C SER A 25 1.43 3.64 -14.50
N ILE A 26 2.24 3.30 -13.48
CA ILE A 26 3.63 2.89 -13.71
C ILE A 26 3.73 1.61 -14.55
N ARG A 27 2.81 0.64 -14.37
CA ARG A 27 2.85 -0.61 -15.16
C ARG A 27 2.41 -0.39 -16.60
N LEU A 28 1.54 0.58 -16.86
CA LEU A 28 1.13 0.95 -18.21
C LEU A 28 2.20 1.71 -19.00
N ILE A 29 3.24 2.26 -18.35
CA ILE A 29 4.36 2.95 -19.04
C ILE A 29 5.06 2.00 -20.03
N GLY A 30 5.33 0.76 -19.62
CA GLY A 30 5.99 -0.23 -20.48
C GLY A 30 5.20 -0.55 -21.75
N ILE A 31 3.87 -0.53 -21.66
CA ILE A 31 2.98 -0.78 -22.80
C ILE A 31 2.83 0.49 -23.65
N THR A 32 2.53 1.63 -23.03
CA THR A 32 2.28 2.89 -23.75
C THR A 32 3.53 3.45 -24.42
N GLY A 33 4.71 3.13 -23.90
CA GLY A 33 5.99 3.49 -24.50
C GLY A 33 6.17 2.94 -25.92
N LEU A 34 5.40 1.91 -26.29
CA LEU A 34 5.44 1.30 -27.61
C LEU A 34 4.68 2.12 -28.67
N PHE A 35 3.74 2.99 -28.28
CA PHE A 35 2.86 3.68 -29.24
C PHE A 35 2.59 5.16 -28.97
N SER A 36 2.81 5.70 -27.76
CA SER A 36 2.54 7.12 -27.48
C SER A 36 3.41 7.72 -26.39
N TYR A 37 4.37 8.56 -26.81
CA TYR A 37 5.23 9.32 -25.92
C TYR A 37 4.45 10.21 -24.92
N ILE A 38 3.40 10.88 -25.39
CA ILE A 38 2.61 11.81 -24.57
C ILE A 38 1.89 11.05 -23.46
N LEU A 39 1.23 9.93 -23.79
CA LEU A 39 0.52 9.12 -22.80
C LEU A 39 1.48 8.51 -21.78
N THR A 40 2.65 8.03 -22.23
CA THR A 40 3.70 7.53 -21.34
C THR A 40 4.15 8.58 -20.33
N LYS A 41 4.38 9.82 -20.77
CA LYS A 41 4.73 10.92 -19.86
C LYS A 41 3.62 11.24 -18.86
N LEU A 42 2.36 11.30 -19.30
CA LEU A 42 1.23 11.53 -18.40
C LEU A 42 1.12 10.44 -17.32
N LEU A 43 1.22 9.17 -17.72
CA LEU A 43 1.21 8.03 -16.80
C LEU A 43 2.39 8.06 -15.84
N TRP A 44 3.57 8.48 -16.30
CA TRP A 44 4.73 8.65 -15.44
C TRP A 44 4.51 9.71 -14.36
N TYR A 45 4.00 10.89 -14.71
CA TYR A 45 3.73 11.93 -13.70
C TYR A 45 2.66 11.48 -12.69
N VAL A 46 1.55 10.89 -13.17
CA VAL A 46 0.50 10.36 -12.29
C VAL A 46 1.05 9.27 -11.37
N GLY A 47 1.85 8.35 -11.93
CA GLY A 47 2.49 7.26 -11.20
C GLY A 47 3.44 7.75 -10.10
N ILE A 48 4.36 8.64 -10.44
CA ILE A 48 5.36 9.16 -9.50
C ILE A 48 4.71 9.99 -8.40
N VAL A 49 3.81 10.93 -8.74
CA VAL A 49 3.14 11.77 -7.76
C VAL A 49 2.24 10.94 -6.85
N GLY A 50 1.47 10.01 -7.42
CA GLY A 50 0.60 9.14 -6.63
C GLY A 50 1.41 8.24 -5.68
N PHE A 51 2.52 7.66 -6.13
CA PHE A 51 3.40 6.90 -5.24
C PHE A 51 4.02 7.77 -4.14
N LEU A 52 4.48 8.97 -4.45
CA LEU A 52 5.01 9.88 -3.45
C LEU A 52 3.98 10.13 -2.34
N LEU A 53 2.75 10.49 -2.70
CA LEU A 53 1.67 10.75 -1.74
C LEU A 53 1.31 9.50 -0.93
N PHE A 54 1.17 8.35 -1.59
CA PHE A 54 0.86 7.08 -0.92
C PHE A 54 1.94 6.68 0.07
N PHE A 55 3.22 6.72 -0.32
CA PHE A 55 4.31 6.30 0.54
C PHE A 55 4.59 7.29 1.67
N ILE A 56 4.40 8.60 1.48
CA ILE A 56 4.47 9.56 2.60
C ILE A 56 3.42 9.23 3.65
N TYR A 57 2.16 9.03 3.25
CA TYR A 57 1.09 8.66 4.16
C TYR A 57 1.38 7.33 4.87
N LYS A 58 1.79 6.31 4.11
CA LYS A 58 2.08 5.00 4.65
C LYS A 58 3.25 5.04 5.63
N PHE A 59 4.32 5.74 5.27
CA PHE A 59 5.50 5.92 6.12
C PHE A 59 5.15 6.61 7.44
N LYS A 60 4.41 7.72 7.39
CA LYS A 60 3.98 8.44 8.60
C LYS A 60 3.15 7.54 9.50
N THR A 61 2.16 6.85 8.94
CA THR A 61 1.25 6.00 9.71
C THR A 61 1.97 4.79 10.34
N GLU A 62 2.89 4.15 9.61
CA GLU A 62 3.72 3.06 10.15
C GLU A 62 4.65 3.55 11.26
N ASN A 63 5.25 4.73 11.09
CA ASN A 63 6.17 5.29 12.07
C ASN A 63 5.45 5.71 13.36
N GLU A 64 4.25 6.29 13.26
CA GLU A 64 3.40 6.59 14.42
C GLU A 64 3.03 5.31 15.17
N ARG A 65 2.64 4.24 14.47
CA ARG A 65 2.39 2.93 15.08
C ARG A 65 3.61 2.35 15.79
N ARG A 66 4.77 2.37 15.14
CA ARG A 66 6.03 1.87 15.74
C ARG A 66 6.39 2.64 17.01
N ARG A 67 6.24 3.97 16.99
CA ARG A 67 6.45 4.80 18.19
C ARG A 67 5.49 4.46 19.31
N LEU A 68 4.21 4.21 19.00
CA LEU A 68 3.23 3.81 20.02
C LEU A 68 3.60 2.49 20.70
N ILE A 69 4.13 1.51 19.96
CA ILE A 69 4.56 0.23 20.54
C ILE A 69 5.84 0.41 21.36
N ASN A 70 6.85 1.07 20.78
CA ASN A 70 8.18 1.18 21.39
C ASN A 70 8.19 2.09 22.63
N ASN A 71 7.40 3.17 22.65
CA ASN A 71 7.43 4.13 23.77
C ASN A 71 6.66 3.65 25.01
N ARG A 72 5.93 2.53 24.91
CA ARG A 72 5.06 2.02 25.98
C ARG A 72 5.55 0.72 26.58
N ASP A 73 6.71 0.20 26.13
CA ASP A 73 7.30 -1.08 26.51
C ASP A 73 6.28 -2.22 26.55
N ILE A 74 5.29 -2.17 25.64
CA ILE A 74 4.13 -3.06 25.65
C ILE A 74 4.58 -4.51 25.53
N ILE A 75 5.62 -4.75 24.73
CA ILE A 75 6.22 -6.07 24.54
C ILE A 75 6.82 -6.58 25.85
N GLU A 76 7.58 -5.74 26.56
CA GLU A 76 8.21 -6.11 27.82
C GLU A 76 7.17 -6.39 28.91
N LYS A 77 6.15 -5.53 29.03
CA LYS A 77 5.01 -5.74 29.93
C LYS A 77 4.28 -7.06 29.67
N ILE A 78 4.09 -7.44 28.39
CA ILE A 78 3.48 -8.72 28.02
C ILE A 78 4.38 -9.88 28.44
N VAL A 79 5.68 -9.80 28.14
CA VAL A 79 6.66 -10.87 28.46
C VAL A 79 6.80 -11.07 29.97
N ASN A 80 6.83 -10.00 30.75
CA ASN A 80 6.95 -10.02 32.20
C ASN A 80 5.62 -10.29 32.93
N ASN A 81 4.54 -10.50 32.19
CA ASN A 81 3.18 -10.70 32.71
C ASN A 81 2.71 -9.54 33.61
N GLU A 82 3.14 -8.32 33.28
CA GLU A 82 2.79 -7.09 33.98
C GLU A 82 1.37 -6.62 33.60
N LYS A 83 0.79 -5.76 34.44
CA LYS A 83 -0.55 -5.23 34.22
C LYS A 83 -0.54 -4.24 33.04
N ILE A 84 -1.18 -4.63 31.94
CA ILE A 84 -1.34 -3.77 30.75
C ILE A 84 -2.43 -2.72 31.00
N ALA A 85 -2.03 -1.44 30.96
CA ALA A 85 -2.93 -0.30 31.09
C ALA A 85 -3.94 -0.25 29.93
N TYR A 86 -5.07 0.42 30.14
CA TYR A 86 -6.13 0.52 29.12
C TYR A 86 -5.61 1.11 27.80
N GLU A 87 -4.81 2.19 27.88
CA GLU A 87 -4.24 2.85 26.71
C GLU A 87 -3.24 1.96 25.95
N ASP A 88 -2.51 1.08 26.64
CA ASP A 88 -1.59 0.12 26.02
C ASP A 88 -2.37 -0.95 25.25
N LYS A 89 -3.54 -1.35 25.76
CA LYS A 89 -4.47 -2.25 25.04
C LYS A 89 -5.03 -1.58 23.79
N GLU A 90 -5.39 -0.31 23.85
CA GLU A 90 -5.87 0.44 22.66
C GLU A 90 -4.78 0.54 21.59
N ALA A 91 -3.54 0.83 21.97
CA ALA A 91 -2.40 0.86 21.05
C ALA A 91 -2.18 -0.50 20.37
N LEU A 92 -2.25 -1.59 21.16
CA LEU A 92 -2.13 -2.95 20.64
C LEU A 92 -3.27 -3.30 19.67
N VAL A 93 -4.51 -2.96 20.01
CA VAL A 93 -5.67 -3.16 19.14
C VAL A 93 -5.53 -2.40 17.83
N SER A 94 -5.06 -1.14 17.86
CA SER A 94 -4.81 -0.34 16.65
C SER A 94 -3.82 -1.01 15.70
N VAL A 95 -2.73 -1.55 16.24
CA VAL A 95 -1.71 -2.26 15.46
C VAL A 95 -2.26 -3.56 14.88
N LEU A 96 -2.96 -4.38 15.68
CA LEU A 96 -3.57 -5.62 15.23
C LEU A 96 -4.65 -5.38 14.16
N CYS A 97 -5.45 -4.32 14.32
CA CYS A 97 -6.41 -3.88 13.31
C CYS A 97 -5.73 -3.48 11.99
N SER A 98 -4.54 -2.88 12.04
CA SER A 98 -3.80 -2.56 10.82
C SER A 98 -3.30 -3.82 10.10
N LEU A 99 -2.87 -4.85 10.83
CA LEU A 99 -2.40 -6.13 10.28
C LEU A 99 -3.53 -6.96 9.66
N THR A 100 -4.76 -6.79 10.12
CA THR A 100 -5.93 -7.47 9.53
C THR A 100 -6.45 -6.77 8.27
N SER A 101 -5.95 -5.57 7.95
CA SER A 101 -6.36 -4.84 6.75
C SER A 101 -5.90 -5.57 5.48
N LYS A 102 -6.83 -5.79 4.54
CA LYS A 102 -6.54 -6.46 3.26
C LYS A 102 -5.85 -5.56 2.24
N LYS A 103 -5.70 -4.26 2.51
CA LYS A 103 -5.18 -3.28 1.55
C LYS A 103 -3.79 -3.66 1.02
N ASP A 104 -2.92 -4.14 1.90
CA ASP A 104 -1.56 -4.53 1.50
C ASP A 104 -1.56 -5.75 0.60
N ILE A 105 -2.39 -6.75 0.93
CA ILE A 105 -2.59 -7.94 0.10
C ILE A 105 -3.13 -7.55 -1.29
N ILE A 106 -4.13 -6.67 -1.35
CA ILE A 106 -4.69 -6.17 -2.61
C ILE A 106 -3.61 -5.42 -3.40
N ASN A 107 -2.82 -4.56 -2.76
CA ASN A 107 -1.75 -3.83 -3.41
C ASN A 107 -0.71 -4.78 -4.03
N TYR A 108 -0.27 -5.81 -3.28
CA TYR A 108 0.66 -6.81 -3.80
C TYR A 108 0.06 -7.61 -4.96
N PHE A 109 -1.21 -7.99 -4.86
CA PHE A 109 -1.92 -8.67 -5.93
C PHE A 109 -1.98 -7.81 -7.21
N VAL A 110 -2.36 -6.54 -7.09
CA VAL A 110 -2.43 -5.61 -8.23
C VAL A 110 -1.05 -5.41 -8.83
N ILE A 111 -0.01 -5.20 -8.04
CA ILE A 111 1.37 -5.10 -8.53
C ILE A 111 1.75 -6.36 -9.31
N PHE A 112 1.59 -7.53 -8.72
CA PHE A 112 1.98 -8.80 -9.34
C PHE A 112 1.25 -9.02 -10.67
N PHE A 113 -0.07 -8.92 -10.65
CA PHE A 113 -0.91 -9.21 -11.82
C PHE A 113 -0.69 -8.18 -12.94
N THR A 114 -0.68 -6.88 -12.63
CA THR A 114 -0.45 -5.84 -13.64
C THR A 114 0.96 -5.86 -14.19
N SER A 115 1.96 -6.25 -13.40
CA SER A 115 3.34 -6.40 -13.88
C SER A 115 3.45 -7.61 -14.82
N GLY A 116 2.80 -8.73 -14.49
CA GLY A 116 2.73 -9.91 -15.38
C GLY A 116 2.09 -9.58 -16.73
N ILE A 117 0.93 -8.90 -16.71
CA ILE A 117 0.27 -8.45 -17.94
C ILE A 117 1.18 -7.50 -18.74
N SER A 118 1.77 -6.51 -18.07
CA SER A 118 2.65 -5.53 -18.71
C SER A 118 3.84 -6.20 -19.40
N LEU A 119 4.48 -7.15 -18.72
CA LEU A 119 5.58 -7.92 -19.29
C LEU A 119 5.15 -8.75 -20.50
N ILE A 120 4.04 -9.49 -20.40
CA ILE A 120 3.54 -10.32 -21.51
C ILE A 120 3.25 -9.45 -22.73
N ILE A 121 2.53 -8.34 -22.57
CA ILE A 121 2.21 -7.44 -23.68
C ILE A 121 3.49 -6.87 -24.30
N ALA A 122 4.41 -6.36 -23.47
CA ALA A 122 5.68 -5.82 -23.97
C ALA A 122 6.47 -6.86 -24.79
N LEU A 123 6.58 -8.09 -24.29
CA LEU A 123 7.26 -9.17 -25.01
C LEU A 123 6.58 -9.53 -26.33
N LEU A 124 5.24 -9.57 -26.39
CA LEU A 124 4.52 -9.87 -27.63
C LEU A 124 4.76 -8.81 -28.71
N PHE A 125 4.89 -7.53 -28.31
CA PHE A 125 5.27 -6.44 -29.21
C PHE A 125 6.74 -6.51 -29.62
N ASP A 126 7.66 -6.70 -28.67
CA ASP A 126 9.10 -6.76 -28.95
C ASP A 126 9.47 -7.94 -29.87
N LEU A 127 8.79 -9.08 -29.70
CA LEU A 127 8.93 -10.26 -30.56
C LEU A 127 8.15 -10.15 -31.88
N LYS A 128 7.47 -9.03 -32.13
CA LYS A 128 6.64 -8.77 -33.33
C LYS A 128 5.54 -9.82 -33.56
N ILE A 129 5.09 -10.48 -32.50
CA ILE A 129 3.95 -11.40 -32.53
C ILE A 129 2.66 -10.59 -32.72
N ILE A 130 2.62 -9.41 -32.11
CA ILE A 130 1.58 -8.39 -32.28
C ILE A 130 2.22 -7.17 -32.96
N LYS A 131 1.47 -6.50 -33.83
CA LYS A 131 1.94 -5.37 -34.64
C LYS A 131 1.46 -4.04 -34.09
#